data_AF-A0A6S6XW97-F1
#
_entry.id   AF-A0A6S6XW97-F1
#
_cell.length_a   1.000
_cell.length_b   1.000
_cell.length_c   1.000
_cell.angle_alpha   90.00
_cell.angle_beta   90.00
_cell.angle_gamma   90.00
#
_symmetry.space_group_name_H-M   'P 1'
#
loop_
_entity.id
_entity.type
_entity.pdbx_description
1 polymer ?
#
loop_
_entity_poly.entity_id
_entity_poly.type
_entity_poly.pdbx_seq_one_letter_code
_entity_poly.pdbx_strand_id
1 'polypeptide(L)'
;MDKPMIPLLRSSLGLSVVLLVSTFAQAQPPGKTPTPDCAQARDPARCEARQKARAACIQHLGENLRQCIQDHMPPPDCAKSRRRERCEALVKAQAACRDAAYTERPRCLRQQLLGQRRKSPGTGA
;
A
#
# COMPACT_ATOMS: atom_id res chain seq x y z
N MET A 1 -10.07 -56.87 -54.15
CA MET A 1 -8.74 -57.44 -54.38
C MET A 1 -7.86 -57.06 -53.21
N ASP A 2 -7.24 -58.09 -52.63
CA ASP A 2 -5.97 -58.12 -51.89
C ASP A 2 -5.55 -57.00 -50.93
N LYS A 3 -5.34 -57.42 -49.68
CA LYS A 3 -4.54 -56.77 -48.64
C LYS A 3 -3.07 -57.18 -48.87
N PRO A 4 -2.08 -56.33 -48.56
CA PRO A 4 -1.16 -56.74 -47.50
C PRO A 4 -0.73 -55.55 -46.63
N MET A 5 -0.81 -55.67 -45.31
CA MET A 5 0.18 -56.28 -44.42
C MET A 5 1.30 -55.30 -44.05
N ILE A 6 1.19 -54.88 -42.81
CA ILE A 6 2.10 -54.08 -41.99
C ILE A 6 3.48 -54.78 -41.91
N PRO A 7 4.57 -54.00 -41.85
CA PRO A 7 5.61 -54.33 -40.88
C PRO A 7 5.85 -53.19 -39.89
N LEU A 8 5.85 -53.60 -38.63
CA LEU A 8 6.31 -52.88 -37.45
C LEU A 8 7.76 -52.40 -37.66
N LEU A 9 8.02 -51.10 -37.48
CA LEU A 9 9.31 -50.66 -36.94
C LEU A 9 9.19 -49.30 -36.22
N ARG A 10 9.02 -49.42 -34.90
CA ARG A 10 9.57 -48.57 -33.83
C ARG A 10 10.11 -47.19 -34.25
N SER A 11 9.35 -46.14 -33.93
CA SER A 11 9.95 -44.92 -33.38
C SER A 11 8.98 -44.25 -32.44
N SER A 12 9.14 -44.62 -31.18
CA SER A 12 9.13 -43.75 -30.01
C SER A 12 8.06 -42.66 -29.98
N LEU A 13 7.00 -43.00 -29.27
CA LEU A 13 6.07 -42.14 -28.55
C LEU A 13 6.58 -40.70 -28.40
N GLY A 14 5.80 -39.77 -28.96
CA GLY A 14 5.81 -38.39 -28.54
C GLY A 14 5.57 -38.30 -27.03
N LEU A 15 6.51 -37.68 -26.34
CA LEU A 15 6.41 -37.38 -24.92
C LEU A 15 7.19 -36.10 -24.57
N SER A 16 6.91 -34.99 -25.28
CA SER A 16 7.57 -33.70 -24.98
C SER A 16 6.63 -32.49 -24.92
N VAL A 17 5.31 -32.67 -24.90
CA VAL A 17 4.36 -31.54 -24.80
C VAL A 17 3.45 -31.67 -23.58
N VAL A 18 4.03 -31.84 -22.37
CA VAL A 18 3.28 -31.74 -21.10
C VAL A 18 4.10 -30.99 -20.02
N LEU A 19 4.76 -29.88 -20.38
CA LEU A 19 5.43 -29.00 -19.40
C LEU A 19 5.20 -27.50 -19.67
N LEU A 20 4.01 -27.14 -20.15
CA LEU A 20 3.55 -25.73 -20.23
C LEU A 20 2.14 -25.56 -19.63
N VAL A 21 1.84 -26.24 -18.53
CA VAL A 21 0.64 -25.94 -17.72
C VAL A 21 1.06 -25.07 -16.53
N SER A 22 1.02 -23.76 -16.79
CA SER A 22 0.57 -22.71 -15.88
C SER A 22 0.80 -22.92 -14.38
N THR A 23 1.97 -22.48 -13.90
CA THR A 23 2.21 -22.10 -12.51
C THR A 23 1.49 -20.78 -12.17
N PHE A 24 0.16 -20.77 -12.17
CA PHE A 24 -0.64 -19.67 -11.61
C PHE A 24 -1.53 -20.18 -10.48
N ALA A 25 -0.89 -20.60 -9.39
CA ALA A 25 -1.56 -20.83 -8.12
C ALA A 25 -0.70 -20.28 -6.98
N GLN A 26 -0.52 -18.95 -6.93
CA GLN A 26 -0.20 -18.29 -5.66
C GLN A 26 -1.49 -17.85 -4.99
N ALA A 27 -2.23 -18.84 -4.47
CA ALA A 27 -3.15 -18.58 -3.37
C ALA A 27 -2.28 -18.32 -2.13
N GLN A 28 -1.86 -17.07 -1.94
CA GLN A 28 -1.30 -16.68 -0.65
C GLN A 28 -2.44 -16.75 0.38
N PRO A 29 -2.33 -17.56 1.44
CA PRO A 29 -3.29 -17.50 2.53
C PRO A 29 -3.26 -16.08 3.13
N PRO A 30 -4.36 -15.56 3.70
CA PRO A 30 -4.35 -14.30 4.43
C PRO A 30 -3.44 -14.43 5.66
N GLY A 31 -2.14 -14.20 5.45
CA GLY A 31 -1.16 -14.20 6.50
C GLY A 31 -1.47 -13.06 7.44
N LYS A 32 -1.75 -13.39 8.71
CA LYS A 32 -1.68 -12.44 9.82
C LYS A 32 -0.31 -11.80 9.75
N THR A 33 -0.22 -10.57 9.28
CA THR A 33 1.04 -9.82 9.32
C THR A 33 1.39 -9.67 10.80
N PRO A 34 2.56 -10.15 11.24
CA PRO A 34 2.97 -9.99 12.63
C PRO A 34 2.94 -8.50 12.98
N THR A 35 2.37 -8.16 14.12
CA THR A 35 2.40 -6.77 14.63
C THR A 35 3.85 -6.34 14.68
N PRO A 36 4.24 -5.26 13.98
CA PRO A 36 5.65 -4.90 13.86
C PRO A 36 6.21 -4.53 15.23
N ASP A 37 7.40 -5.07 15.56
CA ASP A 37 8.16 -4.62 16.72
C ASP A 37 8.56 -3.16 16.52
N CYS A 38 7.98 -2.27 17.32
CA CYS A 38 8.25 -0.84 17.21
C CYS A 38 9.67 -0.46 17.61
N ALA A 39 10.36 -1.28 18.42
CA ALA A 39 11.74 -1.02 18.79
C ALA A 39 12.68 -1.08 17.57
N GLN A 40 12.32 -1.89 16.57
CA GLN A 40 13.09 -2.05 15.33
C GLN A 40 12.63 -1.10 14.21
N ALA A 41 11.59 -0.30 14.46
CA ALA A 41 11.09 0.63 13.47
C ALA A 41 12.03 1.83 13.30
N ARG A 42 12.10 2.38 12.08
CA ARG A 42 12.81 3.64 11.79
C ARG A 42 12.34 4.82 12.65
N ASP A 43 11.08 4.77 13.09
CA ASP A 43 10.47 5.74 13.99
C ASP A 43 9.63 5.00 15.03
N PRO A 44 10.23 4.61 16.17
CA PRO A 44 9.56 3.84 17.22
C PRO A 44 8.33 4.54 17.78
N ALA A 45 8.44 5.84 18.08
CA ALA A 45 7.35 6.63 18.62
C ALA A 45 6.14 6.66 17.68
N ARG A 46 6.38 6.82 16.37
CA ARG A 46 5.30 6.79 15.37
C ARG A 46 4.71 5.40 15.19
N CYS A 47 5.51 4.35 15.34
CA CYS A 47 5.02 2.98 15.32
C CYS A 47 4.07 2.73 16.50
N GLU A 48 4.48 3.09 17.72
CA GLU A 48 3.67 2.93 18.93
C GLU A 48 2.37 3.73 18.85
N ALA A 49 2.44 4.97 18.39
CA ALA A 49 1.25 5.79 18.16
C ALA A 49 0.27 5.13 17.17
N ARG A 50 0.80 4.52 16.10
CA ARG A 50 -0.03 3.77 15.15
C ARG A 50 -0.64 2.52 15.77
N GLN A 51 0.07 1.81 16.65
CA GLN A 51 -0.50 0.67 17.37
C GLN A 51 -1.64 1.10 18.31
N LYS A 52 -1.44 2.17 19.07
CA LYS A 52 -2.49 2.75 19.93
C LYS A 52 -3.71 3.19 19.12
N ALA A 53 -3.50 3.86 17.98
CA ALA A 53 -4.59 4.24 17.08
C ALA A 53 -5.33 3.02 16.52
N ARG A 54 -4.61 1.95 16.13
CA ARG A 54 -5.25 0.69 15.69
C ARG A 54 -6.10 0.06 16.79
N ALA A 55 -5.61 0.05 18.03
CA ALA A 55 -6.35 -0.48 19.19
C ALA A 55 -7.62 0.34 19.47
N ALA A 56 -7.58 1.66 19.32
CA ALA A 56 -8.77 2.51 19.45
C ALA A 56 -9.79 2.27 18.31
N CYS A 57 -9.30 1.91 17.12
CA CYS A 57 -10.12 1.78 15.91
C CYS A 57 -10.58 0.35 15.60
N ILE A 58 -10.45 -0.63 16.52
CA ILE A 58 -10.73 -2.05 16.26
C ILE A 58 -12.17 -2.33 15.79
N GLN A 59 -13.11 -1.44 16.11
CA GLN A 59 -14.52 -1.57 15.72
C GLN A 59 -14.76 -1.22 14.24
N HIS A 60 -13.76 -0.68 13.55
CA HIS A 60 -13.84 -0.31 12.14
C HIS A 60 -13.06 -1.30 11.27
N LEU A 61 -13.51 -1.45 10.02
CA LEU A 61 -12.89 -2.29 9.01
C LEU A 61 -12.68 -1.50 7.72
N GLY A 62 -11.82 -2.01 6.83
CA GLY A 62 -11.61 -1.44 5.50
C GLY A 62 -11.15 0.03 5.52
N GLU A 63 -11.84 0.88 4.76
CA GLU A 63 -11.52 2.31 4.63
C GLU A 63 -11.81 3.09 5.91
N ASN A 64 -12.88 2.73 6.64
CA ASN A 64 -13.23 3.34 7.92
C ASN A 64 -12.13 3.12 8.97
N LEU A 65 -11.51 1.93 8.98
CA LEU A 65 -10.35 1.65 9.83
C LEU A 65 -9.17 2.58 9.49
N ARG A 66 -8.90 2.76 8.20
CA ARG A 66 -7.79 3.64 7.75
C ARG A 66 -8.05 5.09 8.09
N GLN A 67 -9.29 5.54 7.94
CA GLN A 67 -9.72 6.89 8.31
C GLN A 67 -9.51 7.11 9.81
N CYS A 68 -10.09 6.24 10.64
CA CYS A 68 -9.98 6.29 12.09
C CYS A 68 -8.50 6.31 12.54
N ILE A 69 -7.66 5.41 12.02
CA ILE A 69 -6.23 5.39 12.38
C ILE A 69 -5.55 6.71 12.02
N GLN A 70 -5.86 7.31 10.87
CA GLN A 70 -5.28 8.61 10.48
C GLN A 70 -5.72 9.74 11.41
N ASP A 71 -6.98 9.73 11.84
CA ASP A 71 -7.53 10.79 12.70
C ASP A 71 -7.00 10.69 14.15
N HIS A 72 -6.66 9.47 14.60
CA HIS A 72 -6.04 9.19 15.90
C HIS A 72 -4.50 9.28 15.90
N MET A 73 -3.85 9.50 14.75
CA MET A 73 -2.40 9.62 14.69
C MET A 73 -1.96 11.04 15.11
N PRO A 74 -0.91 11.16 15.94
CA PRO A 74 -0.34 12.46 16.25
C PRO A 74 0.29 13.06 14.99
N PRO A 75 0.26 14.40 14.85
CA PRO A 75 0.98 15.07 13.77
C PRO A 75 2.49 14.81 13.90
N PRO A 76 3.22 14.66 12.78
CA PRO A 76 4.66 14.52 12.80
C PRO A 76 5.34 15.78 13.35
N ASP A 77 6.46 15.59 14.05
CA ASP A 77 7.33 16.69 14.45
C ASP A 77 8.10 17.23 13.23
N CYS A 78 7.61 18.34 12.68
CA CYS A 78 8.21 18.94 11.49
C CYS A 78 9.58 19.58 11.75
N ALA A 79 9.96 19.86 13.00
CA ALA A 79 11.29 20.36 13.32
C ALA A 79 12.38 19.31 13.03
N LYS A 80 12.03 18.02 13.11
CA LYS A 80 12.93 16.89 12.78
C LYS A 80 12.95 16.53 11.29
N SER A 81 12.16 17.20 10.46
CA SER A 81 12.10 16.95 9.03
C SER A 81 13.17 17.73 8.27
N ARG A 82 13.90 17.06 7.37
CA ARG A 82 14.81 17.72 6.40
C ARG A 82 14.12 18.73 5.49
N ARG A 83 12.79 18.62 5.33
CA ARG A 83 11.97 19.58 4.57
C ARG A 83 10.87 20.09 5.49
N ARG A 84 11.25 20.97 6.43
CA ARG A 84 10.34 21.53 7.45
C ARG A 84 9.11 22.20 6.84
N GLU A 85 9.29 23.14 5.91
CA GLU A 85 8.18 23.84 5.25
C GLU A 85 7.21 22.87 4.55
N ARG A 86 7.74 21.86 3.85
CA ARG A 86 6.90 20.83 3.22
C ARG A 86 6.14 19.99 4.24
N CYS A 87 6.76 19.68 5.37
CA CYS A 87 6.10 18.96 6.46
C CYS A 87 4.97 19.80 7.05
N GLU A 88 5.22 21.06 7.36
CA GLU A 88 4.21 21.98 7.92
C GLU A 88 3.03 22.16 6.95
N ALA A 89 3.30 22.29 5.65
CA ALA A 89 2.29 22.35 4.61
C ALA A 89 1.40 21.08 4.60
N LEU A 90 2.02 19.91 4.77
CA LEU A 90 1.30 18.63 4.85
C LEU A 90 0.47 18.51 6.13
N VAL A 91 1.00 18.92 7.29
CA VAL A 91 0.25 18.91 8.56
C VAL A 91 -0.95 19.84 8.46
N LYS A 92 -0.77 21.05 7.93
CA LYS A 92 -1.85 22.00 7.69
C LYS A 92 -2.90 21.44 6.72
N ALA A 93 -2.48 20.82 5.62
CA ALA A 93 -3.40 20.20 4.67
C ALA A 93 -4.16 19.03 5.29
N GLN A 94 -3.51 18.19 6.09
CA GLN A 94 -4.15 17.09 6.81
C GLN A 94 -5.21 17.58 7.81
N ALA A 95 -4.91 18.65 8.55
CA ALA A 95 -5.87 19.27 9.46
C ALA A 95 -7.09 19.83 8.69
N ALA A 96 -6.85 20.53 7.58
CA ALA A 96 -7.93 21.10 6.75
C ALA A 96 -8.79 20.05 6.04
N CYS A 97 -8.24 18.85 5.80
CA CYS A 97 -8.93 17.76 5.11
C CYS A 97 -9.35 16.62 6.06
N ARG A 98 -9.35 16.84 7.38
CA ARG A 98 -9.66 15.79 8.36
C ARG A 98 -11.06 15.21 8.13
N ASP A 99 -12.04 16.10 7.93
CA ASP A 99 -13.45 15.74 7.77
C ASP A 99 -13.81 15.28 6.35
N ALA A 100 -12.86 15.25 5.42
CA ALA A 100 -13.09 14.72 4.09
C ALA A 100 -13.27 13.20 4.14
N ALA A 101 -14.25 12.70 3.38
CA ALA A 101 -14.41 11.26 3.15
C ALA A 101 -13.10 10.63 2.69
N TYR A 102 -12.82 9.40 3.11
CA TYR A 102 -11.53 8.72 2.84
C TYR A 102 -11.14 8.74 1.36
N THR A 103 -12.10 8.51 0.46
CA THR A 103 -11.91 8.51 -1.00
C THR A 103 -11.63 9.90 -1.57
N GLU A 104 -12.20 10.95 -0.97
CA GLU A 104 -12.02 12.35 -1.38
C GLU A 104 -10.81 13.02 -0.73
N ARG A 105 -10.32 12.47 0.39
CA ARG A 105 -9.20 13.03 1.15
C ARG A 105 -7.94 13.26 0.30
N PRO A 106 -7.50 12.33 -0.58
CA PRO A 106 -6.37 12.58 -1.48
C PRO A 106 -6.56 13.79 -2.40
N ARG A 107 -7.79 13.99 -2.90
CA ARG A 107 -8.14 15.14 -3.74
C ARG A 107 -8.07 16.43 -2.94
N CYS A 108 -8.65 16.46 -1.74
CA CYS A 108 -8.57 17.60 -0.83
C CYS A 108 -7.11 17.96 -0.51
N LEU A 109 -6.29 16.98 -0.11
CA LEU A 109 -4.88 17.19 0.20
C LEU A 109 -4.11 17.78 -0.98
N ARG A 110 -4.35 17.27 -2.19
CA ARG A 110 -3.72 17.78 -3.41
C ARG A 110 -4.10 19.24 -3.67
N GLN A 111 -5.38 19.59 -3.53
CA GLN A 111 -5.85 20.96 -3.71
C GLN A 111 -5.26 21.91 -2.64
N GLN A 112 -5.23 21.50 -1.37
CA GLN A 112 -4.63 22.28 -0.28
C GLN A 112 -3.15 22.56 -0.53
N LEU A 113 -2.38 21.53 -0.91
CA LEU A 113 -0.95 21.69 -1.17
C LEU A 113 -0.66 22.55 -2.41
N LEU A 114 -1.46 22.41 -3.49
CA LEU A 114 -1.34 23.27 -4.68
C LEU A 114 -1.71 24.73 -4.35
N GLY A 115 -2.74 24.95 -3.55
CA GLY A 115 -3.15 26.28 -3.11
C GLY A 115 -2.08 26.94 -2.25
N GLN A 116 -1.43 26.19 -1.35
CA GLN A 116 -0.32 26.70 -0.53
C GLN A 116 0.91 27.05 -1.39
N ARG A 117 1.25 26.21 -2.38
CA ARG A 117 2.34 26.50 -3.32
C ARG A 117 2.13 27.77 -4.14
N ARG A 118 0.87 28.09 -4.49
CA ARG A 118 0.51 29.35 -5.16
C ARG A 118 0.57 30.56 -4.23
N LYS A 119 0.40 30.36 -2.93
CA LYS A 119 0.42 31.42 -1.90
C LYS A 119 1.81 31.69 -1.34
N SER A 120 2.75 30.75 -1.39
CA SER A 120 4.15 31.02 -1.04
C SER A 120 4.74 32.00 -2.05
N PRO A 121 5.19 33.20 -1.64
CA PRO A 121 5.97 34.08 -2.50
C PRO A 121 7.26 33.34 -2.85
N GLY A 122 7.52 33.18 -4.14
CA GLY A 122 8.56 32.29 -4.63
C GLY A 122 9.93 32.63 -4.09
N THR A 123 10.56 31.71 -3.36
CA THR A 123 12.02 31.56 -3.40
C THR A 123 12.33 30.84 -4.71
N GLY A 124 12.30 31.61 -5.81
CA GLY A 124 12.92 31.21 -7.06
C GLY A 124 14.42 31.16 -6.84
N ALA A 125 15.02 29.99 -7.07
CA ALA A 125 16.47 29.85 -7.26
C ALA A 125 16.81 30.24 -8.69
#